data_AF-A0A7J8ISW7-F1
#
_entry.id   AF-A0A7J8ISW7-F1
#
_cell.length_a   1.000
_cell.length_b   1.000
_cell.length_c   1.000
_cell.angle_alpha   90.00
_cell.angle_beta   90.00
_cell.angle_gamma   90.00
#
_symmetry.space_group_name_H-M   'P 1'
#
loop_
_entity.id
_entity.type
_entity.pdbx_description
1 polymer ?
#
loop_
_entity_poly.entity_id
_entity_poly.type
_entity_poly.pdbx_seq_one_letter_code
_entity_poly.pdbx_strand_id
1 'polypeptide(L)'
;MVFSTSAFGAYFKLTEGAPSNSSLVDFLAPVSAEPAGASVGLAWLAVGSMCLFIAGFAVGWGPIPWLLMSEIFPLHVKGVATGICVLTNWLMAFLVTKEFSSLMEVLQPYGAFWLASAFCILSVLFTLCCVPETKGKTLEQITAHFEGR
;
A
#
# COMPACT_ATOMS: atom_id res chain seq x y z
N MET A 1 5.99 1.52 -6.24
CA MET A 1 5.26 1.63 -4.96
C MET A 1 6.19 1.84 -3.78
N VAL A 2 7.12 0.92 -3.47
CA VAL A 2 8.12 1.08 -2.37
C VAL A 2 8.85 2.43 -2.38
N PHE A 3 9.44 2.81 -3.51
CA PHE A 3 10.15 4.09 -3.62
C PHE A 3 9.26 5.32 -3.37
N SER A 4 7.97 5.23 -3.72
CA SER A 4 7.02 6.32 -3.53
C SER A 4 6.58 6.43 -2.07
N THR A 5 6.22 5.33 -1.42
CA THR A 5 5.84 5.33 0.01
C THR A 5 7.01 5.73 0.91
N SER A 6 8.22 5.29 0.59
CA SER A 6 9.43 5.75 1.28
C SER A 6 9.72 7.24 1.09
N ALA A 7 9.52 7.79 -0.12
CA ALA A 7 9.66 9.22 -0.38
C ALA A 7 8.62 10.06 0.38
N PHE A 8 7.37 9.57 0.47
CA PHE A 8 6.30 10.24 1.21
C PHE A 8 6.50 10.19 2.73
N GLY A 9 7.01 9.08 3.27
CA GLY A 9 7.40 8.99 4.68
C GLY A 9 8.57 9.92 5.03
N ALA A 10 9.55 10.06 4.12
CA ALA A 10 10.64 11.02 4.28
C ALA A 10 10.14 12.47 4.26
N TYR A 11 9.16 12.81 3.42
CA TYR A 11 8.47 14.10 3.44
C TYR A 11 7.89 14.38 4.83
N PHE A 12 7.01 13.52 5.36
CA PHE A 12 6.39 13.75 6.67
C PHE A 12 7.39 13.85 7.82
N LYS A 13 8.46 13.04 7.81
CA LYS A 13 9.52 13.10 8.82
C LYS A 13 10.26 14.44 8.80
N LEU A 14 10.40 15.07 7.64
CA LEU A 14 11.04 16.38 7.48
C LEU A 14 10.09 17.53 7.86
N THR A 15 8.79 17.39 7.61
CA THR A 15 7.79 18.42 7.92
C THR A 15 7.42 18.45 9.41
N GLU A 16 7.35 17.29 10.09
CA GLU A 16 7.05 17.22 11.54
C GLU A 16 8.28 17.48 12.43
N GLY A 17 9.50 17.44 11.87
CA GLY A 17 10.76 17.62 12.61
C GLY A 17 11.18 19.06 12.90
N ALA A 18 10.38 20.07 12.52
CA ALA A 18 10.64 21.47 12.87
C ALA A 18 10.30 21.70 14.36
N PRO A 19 11.21 22.27 15.17
CA PRO A 19 11.04 22.30 16.63
C PRO A 19 9.87 23.18 17.05
N SER A 20 8.84 22.54 17.60
CA SER A 20 7.71 23.19 18.27
C SER A 20 8.16 23.64 19.67
N ASN A 21 8.79 24.82 19.74
CA ASN A 21 8.99 25.51 21.02
C ASN A 21 7.76 26.36 21.32
N SER A 22 6.95 25.90 22.28
CA SER A 22 6.26 26.68 23.34
C SER A 22 4.81 26.24 23.59
N SER A 23 4.60 25.76 24.82
CA SER A 23 3.37 25.27 25.42
C SER A 23 2.40 26.40 25.86
N LEU A 24 2.11 27.39 25.00
CA LEU A 24 1.22 28.49 25.39
C LEU A 24 0.33 29.10 24.28
N VAL A 25 0.12 28.40 23.15
CA VAL A 25 -0.61 29.00 22.00
C VAL A 25 -1.93 28.29 21.65
N ASP A 26 -2.36 27.31 22.45
CA ASP A 26 -3.55 26.48 22.13
C ASP A 26 -4.92 27.17 22.25
N PHE A 27 -4.99 28.45 22.66
CA PHE A 27 -6.29 29.10 22.88
C PHE A 27 -6.57 30.35 22.02
N LEU A 28 -5.61 30.79 21.19
CA LEU A 28 -5.76 32.02 20.38
C LEU A 28 -5.23 31.94 18.94
N ALA A 29 -4.96 30.76 18.37
CA ALA A 29 -4.47 30.71 16.99
C ALA A 29 -5.58 31.09 15.98
N PRO A 30 -5.54 32.26 15.30
CA PRO A 30 -6.24 32.38 14.04
C PRO A 30 -5.51 31.45 13.06
N VAL A 31 -6.27 30.74 12.23
CA VAL A 31 -5.84 30.00 11.02
C VAL A 31 -4.35 30.17 10.73
N SER A 32 -3.56 29.18 11.14
CA SER A 32 -2.10 29.17 11.01
C SER A 32 -1.71 29.49 9.56
N ALA A 33 -1.13 30.67 9.35
CA ALA A 33 -0.35 30.95 8.17
C ALA A 33 0.96 30.14 8.28
N GLU A 34 1.04 29.03 7.55
CA GLU A 34 2.27 28.25 7.39
C GLU A 34 3.39 29.09 6.74
N PRO A 35 4.67 28.84 7.07
CA PRO A 35 5.80 29.50 6.43
C PRO A 35 5.90 29.02 4.96
N ALA A 36 5.38 29.84 4.06
CA ALA A 36 5.15 29.55 2.64
C ALA A 36 6.39 29.27 1.75
N GLY A 37 7.60 29.16 2.31
CA GLY A 37 8.84 28.97 1.55
C GLY A 37 9.34 27.53 1.45
N ALA A 38 9.24 26.75 2.53
CA ALA A 38 9.71 25.37 2.59
C ALA A 38 8.61 24.36 2.22
N SER A 39 7.36 24.66 2.53
CA SER A 39 6.21 23.78 2.26
C SER A 39 5.92 23.61 0.76
N VAL A 40 6.05 24.67 -0.05
CA VAL A 40 5.80 24.61 -1.50
C VAL A 40 6.80 23.72 -2.23
N GLY A 41 8.08 23.77 -1.86
CA GLY A 41 9.13 22.95 -2.48
C GLY A 41 8.95 21.45 -2.20
N LEU A 42 8.49 21.10 -1.01
CA LEU A 42 8.25 19.72 -0.61
C LEU A 42 6.85 19.21 -1.00
N ALA A 43 5.84 20.06 -1.21
CA ALA A 43 4.50 19.66 -1.63
C ALA A 43 4.48 18.94 -2.99
N TRP A 44 5.35 19.34 -3.92
CA TRP A 44 5.52 18.63 -5.19
C TRP A 44 5.98 17.17 -4.98
N LEU A 45 6.86 16.91 -4.01
CA LEU A 45 7.35 15.57 -3.69
C LEU A 45 6.20 14.68 -3.19
N ALA A 46 5.34 15.26 -2.33
CA ALA A 46 4.14 14.61 -1.84
C ALA A 46 3.21 14.19 -2.99
N VAL A 47 2.85 15.13 -3.87
CA VAL A 47 1.98 14.86 -5.03
C VAL A 47 2.63 13.87 -6.00
N GLY A 48 3.90 14.06 -6.34
CA GLY A 48 4.65 13.21 -7.28
C GLY A 48 4.73 11.76 -6.81
N SER A 49 5.04 11.55 -5.53
CA SER A 49 5.05 10.20 -4.95
C SER A 49 3.65 9.55 -4.99
N MET A 50 2.59 10.27 -4.62
CA MET A 50 1.22 9.74 -4.65
C MET A 50 0.80 9.33 -6.07
N CYS A 51 1.08 10.15 -7.08
CA CYS A 51 0.82 9.81 -8.47
C CYS A 51 1.57 8.53 -8.90
N LEU A 52 2.85 8.41 -8.53
CA LEU A 52 3.64 7.22 -8.85
C LEU A 52 3.13 5.97 -8.12
N PHE A 53 2.64 6.12 -6.90
CA PHE A 53 1.99 5.03 -6.16
C PHE A 53 0.75 4.54 -6.90
N ILE A 54 -0.16 5.46 -7.23
CA ILE A 54 -1.42 5.17 -7.91
C ILE A 54 -1.18 4.53 -9.28
N ALA A 55 -0.24 5.07 -10.07
CA ALA A 55 0.11 4.51 -11.37
C ALA A 55 0.65 3.08 -11.25
N GLY A 56 1.56 2.83 -10.30
CA GLY A 56 2.08 1.49 -10.05
C GLY A 56 1.01 0.50 -9.54
N PHE A 57 0.10 0.97 -8.70
CA PHE A 57 -1.02 0.17 -8.22
C PHE A 57 -1.96 -0.19 -9.37
N ALA A 58 -2.36 0.79 -10.19
CA ALA A 58 -3.29 0.59 -11.29
C ALA A 58 -2.77 -0.39 -12.36
N VAL A 59 -1.47 -0.38 -12.65
CA VAL A 59 -0.87 -1.28 -13.66
C VAL A 59 -0.61 -2.68 -13.09
N GLY A 60 -0.24 -2.78 -11.80
CA GLY A 60 0.18 -4.04 -11.19
C GLY A 60 -0.85 -4.60 -10.23
N TRP A 61 -0.80 -4.13 -8.99
CA TRP A 61 -1.54 -4.72 -7.87
C TRP A 61 -3.06 -4.56 -7.93
N GLY A 62 -3.55 -3.65 -8.76
CA GLY A 62 -4.96 -3.47 -9.04
C GLY A 62 -5.53 -4.67 -9.80
N PRO A 63 -5.15 -4.92 -11.06
CA PRO A 63 -5.73 -5.99 -11.88
C PRO A 63 -5.09 -7.38 -11.69
N ILE A 64 -3.79 -7.47 -11.40
CA ILE A 64 -3.06 -8.75 -11.43
C ILE A 64 -3.62 -9.78 -10.45
N PRO A 65 -3.92 -9.48 -9.17
CA PRO A 65 -4.46 -10.49 -8.25
C PRO A 65 -5.80 -11.06 -8.70
N TRP A 66 -6.67 -10.23 -9.31
CA TRP A 66 -7.96 -10.68 -9.85
C TRP A 66 -7.79 -11.59 -11.06
N LEU A 67 -6.84 -11.26 -11.93
CA LEU A 67 -6.48 -12.10 -13.07
C LEU A 67 -5.90 -13.43 -12.59
N LEU A 68 -4.95 -13.39 -11.66
CA LEU A 68 -4.30 -14.58 -11.11
C LEU A 68 -5.32 -15.53 -10.45
N MET A 69 -6.27 -14.99 -9.67
CA MET A 69 -7.38 -15.77 -9.11
C MET A 69 -8.20 -16.48 -10.19
N SER A 70 -8.33 -15.89 -11.39
CA SER A 70 -9.07 -16.52 -12.50
C SER A 70 -8.27 -17.59 -13.26
N GLU A 71 -6.93 -17.52 -13.20
CA GLU A 71 -6.00 -18.40 -13.94
C GLU A 71 -5.47 -19.59 -13.12
N ILE A 72 -5.40 -19.48 -11.79
CA ILE A 72 -4.87 -20.55 -10.93
C ILE A 72 -5.92 -21.58 -10.54
N PHE A 73 -7.17 -21.18 -10.33
CA PHE A 73 -8.18 -22.09 -9.77
C PHE A 73 -8.86 -22.96 -10.83
N PRO A 74 -8.92 -24.29 -10.64
CA PRO A 74 -9.61 -25.19 -11.56
C PRO A 74 -11.13 -24.96 -11.51
N LEU A 75 -11.79 -25.15 -12.65
CA LEU A 75 -13.18 -24.73 -12.88
C LEU A 75 -14.18 -25.28 -11.85
N HIS A 76 -13.94 -26.48 -11.31
CA HIS A 76 -14.87 -27.15 -10.40
C HIS A 76 -14.88 -26.57 -8.97
N VAL A 77 -13.80 -25.94 -8.52
CA VAL A 77 -13.72 -25.27 -7.19
C VAL A 77 -13.60 -23.77 -7.27
N LYS A 78 -13.43 -23.20 -8.47
CA LYS A 78 -13.18 -21.78 -8.69
C LYS A 78 -14.16 -20.88 -7.93
N GLY A 79 -15.45 -21.18 -7.94
CA GLY A 79 -16.46 -20.35 -7.25
C GLY A 79 -16.27 -20.25 -5.73
N VAL A 80 -15.94 -21.36 -5.07
CA VAL A 80 -15.71 -21.36 -3.61
C VAL A 80 -14.35 -20.75 -3.27
N ALA A 81 -13.31 -21.12 -4.04
CA ALA A 81 -11.96 -20.60 -3.83
C ALA A 81 -11.89 -19.08 -4.01
N THR A 82 -12.47 -18.54 -5.09
CA THR A 82 -12.51 -17.09 -5.30
C THR A 82 -13.37 -16.39 -4.25
N GLY A 83 -14.48 -17.00 -3.82
CA GLY A 83 -15.31 -16.47 -2.73
C GLY A 83 -14.53 -16.30 -1.43
N ILE A 84 -13.73 -17.28 -1.03
CA ILE A 84 -12.87 -17.21 0.16
C ILE A 84 -11.81 -16.12 -0.01
N CYS A 85 -11.14 -16.06 -1.16
CA CYS A 85 -10.13 -15.02 -1.42
C CYS A 85 -10.73 -13.61 -1.32
N VAL A 86 -11.91 -13.39 -1.91
CA VAL A 86 -12.62 -12.11 -1.85
C VAL A 86 -13.04 -11.77 -0.42
N LEU A 87 -13.56 -12.74 0.33
CA LEU A 87 -13.91 -12.56 1.74
C LEU A 87 -12.69 -12.14 2.57
N THR A 88 -11.56 -12.84 2.42
CA THR A 88 -10.31 -12.50 3.12
C THR A 88 -9.81 -11.11 2.72
N ASN A 89 -9.89 -10.74 1.45
CA ASN A 89 -9.54 -9.40 0.98
C ASN A 89 -10.39 -8.32 1.64
N TRP A 90 -11.72 -8.48 1.65
CA TRP A 90 -12.63 -7.52 2.28
C TRP A 90 -12.48 -7.47 3.80
N LEU A 91 -12.25 -8.61 4.44
CA LEU A 91 -11.98 -8.67 5.87
C LEU A 91 -10.69 -7.91 6.22
N MET A 92 -9.63 -8.11 5.46
CA MET A 92 -8.36 -7.39 5.66
C MET A 92 -8.53 -5.89 5.39
N ALA A 93 -9.27 -5.50 4.35
CA ALA A 93 -9.57 -4.11 4.07
C ALA A 93 -10.35 -3.45 5.22
N PHE A 94 -11.31 -4.17 5.82
CA PHE A 94 -12.04 -3.71 7.00
C PHE A 94 -11.10 -3.52 8.21
N LEU A 95 -10.26 -4.52 8.50
CA LEU A 95 -9.30 -4.46 9.60
C LEU A 95 -8.32 -3.29 9.43
N VAL A 96 -7.74 -3.13 8.24
CA VAL A 96 -6.83 -2.01 7.96
C VAL A 96 -7.55 -0.67 8.15
N THR A 97 -8.78 -0.52 7.64
CA THR A 97 -9.54 0.73 7.78
C THR A 97 -9.89 1.04 9.24
N LYS A 98 -10.23 0.02 10.02
CA LYS A 98 -10.53 0.13 11.45
C LYS A 98 -9.29 0.54 12.25
N GLU A 99 -8.18 -0.14 12.03
CA GLU A 99 -6.93 0.09 12.77
C GLU A 99 -6.17 1.33 12.29
N PHE A 100 -6.49 1.85 11.09
CA PHE A 100 -5.81 3.01 10.50
C PHE A 100 -5.82 4.23 11.42
N SER A 101 -6.95 4.55 12.05
CA SER A 101 -7.05 5.69 12.98
C SER A 101 -6.13 5.50 14.19
N SER A 102 -6.08 4.30 14.77
CA SER A 102 -5.18 3.99 15.89
C SER A 102 -3.72 4.01 15.47
N LEU A 103 -3.43 3.52 14.26
CA LEU A 103 -2.08 3.54 13.69
C LEU A 103 -1.57 4.97 13.50
N MET A 104 -2.43 5.89 13.05
CA MET A 104 -2.07 7.30 12.90
C MET A 104 -1.74 7.97 14.24
N GLU A 105 -2.46 7.62 15.31
CA GLU A 105 -2.20 8.15 16.66
C GLU A 105 -0.88 7.66 17.25
N VAL A 106 -0.51 6.39 17.01
CA VAL A 106 0.68 5.78 17.62
C VAL A 106 1.94 5.98 16.78
N LEU A 107 1.86 5.81 15.46
CA LEU A 107 3.03 5.82 14.57
C LEU A 107 3.28 7.17 13.88
N GLN A 108 2.35 8.13 14.02
CA GLN A 108 2.30 9.36 13.24
C GLN A 108 2.28 9.09 11.71
N PRO A 109 2.02 10.10 10.87
CA PRO A 109 1.93 9.92 9.42
C PRO A 109 3.21 9.30 8.82
N TYR A 110 4.41 9.72 9.23
CA TYR A 110 5.66 9.18 8.68
C TYR A 110 5.82 7.67 8.95
N GLY A 111 5.46 7.21 10.15
CA GLY A 111 5.57 5.80 10.54
C GLY A 111 4.60 4.93 9.75
N ALA A 112 3.37 5.41 9.50
CA ALA A 112 2.38 4.70 8.69
C ALA A 112 2.88 4.46 7.25
N PHE A 113 3.53 5.45 6.63
CA PHE A 113 4.07 5.30 5.27
C PHE A 113 5.30 4.39 5.20
N TRP A 114 6.15 4.39 6.23
CA TRP A 114 7.25 3.43 6.31
C TRP A 114 6.76 2.01 6.51
N LEU A 115 5.74 1.81 7.34
CA LEU A 115 5.09 0.51 7.50
C LEU A 115 4.50 0.04 6.16
N ALA A 116 3.80 0.92 5.44
CA ALA A 116 3.28 0.63 4.11
C ALA A 116 4.39 0.27 3.11
N SER A 117 5.55 0.93 3.17
CA SER A 117 6.73 0.59 2.36
C SER A 117 7.27 -0.80 2.69
N ALA A 118 7.37 -1.15 3.98
CA ALA A 118 7.78 -2.48 4.41
C ALA A 118 6.82 -3.57 3.89
N PHE A 119 5.51 -3.35 4.00
CA PHE A 119 4.50 -4.24 3.42
C PHE A 119 4.64 -4.34 1.90
N CYS A 120 4.89 -3.23 1.18
CA CYS A 120 5.13 -3.28 -0.25
C CYS A 120 6.35 -4.15 -0.61
N ILE A 121 7.43 -4.10 0.16
CA ILE A 121 8.62 -4.94 -0.05
C ILE A 121 8.28 -6.41 0.19
N LEU A 122 7.63 -6.72 1.31
CA LEU A 122 7.20 -8.08 1.64
C LEU A 122 6.28 -8.66 0.56
N SER A 123 5.33 -7.85 0.06
CA SER A 123 4.44 -8.23 -1.01
C SER A 123 5.19 -8.54 -2.32
N VAL A 124 6.22 -7.75 -2.67
CA VAL A 124 7.06 -8.04 -3.84
C VAL A 124 7.87 -9.33 -3.64
N LEU A 125 8.47 -9.53 -2.47
CA LEU A 125 9.20 -10.76 -2.17
C LEU A 125 8.30 -11.99 -2.22
N PHE A 126 7.10 -11.90 -1.64
CA PHE A 126 6.10 -12.96 -1.73
C PHE A 126 5.71 -13.27 -3.17
N THR A 127 5.47 -12.25 -4.01
CA THR A 127 5.17 -12.47 -5.43
C THR A 127 6.33 -13.14 -6.15
N LEU A 128 7.57 -12.75 -5.88
CA LEU A 128 8.74 -13.35 -6.54
C LEU A 128 9.01 -14.79 -6.10
N CYS A 129 8.77 -15.13 -4.84
CA CYS A 129 9.09 -16.45 -4.29
C CYS A 129 7.94 -17.46 -4.38
N CYS A 130 6.69 -17.00 -4.23
CA CYS A 130 5.52 -17.86 -4.05
C CYS A 130 4.55 -17.88 -5.23
N VAL A 131 4.59 -16.87 -6.12
CA VAL A 131 3.67 -16.80 -7.26
C VAL A 131 4.38 -17.32 -8.52
N PRO A 132 3.97 -18.47 -9.08
CA PRO A 132 4.53 -18.97 -10.32
C PRO A 132 4.04 -18.13 -11.50
N GLU A 133 4.88 -17.98 -12.53
CA GLU A 133 4.51 -17.30 -13.77
C GLU A 133 3.41 -18.07 -14.51
N THR A 134 2.24 -17.45 -14.65
CA THR A 134 1.05 -18.00 -15.33
C THR A 134 0.96 -17.57 -16.79
N LYS A 135 1.73 -16.55 -17.22
CA LYS A 135 1.64 -16.02 -18.59
C LYS A 135 1.96 -17.07 -19.66
N GLY A 136 1.00 -17.29 -20.55
CA GLY A 136 1.17 -18.16 -21.72
C GLY A 136 1.08 -19.66 -21.43
N LYS A 137 0.67 -20.06 -20.22
CA LYS A 137 0.43 -21.47 -19.86
C LYS A 137 -1.06 -21.78 -19.89
N THR A 138 -1.41 -23.02 -20.25
CA THR A 138 -2.79 -23.49 -20.14
C THR A 138 -3.14 -23.79 -18.69
N LEU A 139 -4.44 -23.74 -18.35
CA LEU A 139 -4.95 -24.14 -17.03
C LEU A 139 -4.48 -25.55 -16.62
N GLU A 140 -4.38 -26.47 -17.59
CA GLU A 140 -3.91 -27.84 -17.38
C GLU A 140 -2.43 -27.88 -17.00
N GLN A 141 -1.57 -27.07 -17.64
CA GLN A 141 -0.15 -26.98 -17.29
C GLN A 141 0.07 -26.35 -15.92
N ILE A 142 -0.75 -25.37 -15.53
CA ILE A 142 -0.70 -24.75 -14.20
C ILE A 142 -1.14 -25.77 -13.14
N THR A 143 -2.22 -26.52 -13.40
CA THR A 143 -2.71 -27.55 -12.48
C THR A 143 -1.68 -28.66 -12.32
N ALA A 144 -1.07 -29.16 -13.40
CA ALA A 144 -0.01 -30.17 -13.36
C ALA A 144 1.21 -29.71 -12.55
N HIS A 145 1.62 -28.44 -12.70
CA HIS A 145 2.70 -27.85 -11.92
C HIS A 145 2.42 -27.87 -10.40
N PHE A 146 1.18 -27.58 -9.99
CA PHE A 146 0.78 -27.65 -8.58
C PHE A 146 0.57 -29.10 -8.09
N GLU A 147 0.22 -30.04 -8.97
CA GLU A 147 0.11 -31.48 -8.67
C GLU A 147 1.46 -32.21 -8.65
N GLY A 148 2.56 -31.54 -9.02
CA GLY A 148 3.91 -32.13 -9.05
C GLY A 148 4.15 -33.11 -10.21
N ARG A 149 3.39 -32.98 -11.30
CA ARG A 149 3.49 -33.80 -12.53
C ARG A 149 4.01 -32.97 -13.69
#